data_AF-A0A9X1G973-F1
#
_entry.id   AF-A0A9X1G973-F1
#
_cell.length_a   1.000
_cell.length_b   1.000
_cell.length_c   1.000
_cell.angle_alpha   90.00
_cell.angle_beta   90.00
_cell.angle_gamma   90.00
#
_symmetry.space_group_name_H-M   'P 1'
#
loop_
_entity.id
_entity.type
_entity.pdbx_description
1 polymer ?
#
loop_
_entity_poly.entity_id
_entity_poly.type
_entity_poly.pdbx_seq_one_letter_code
_entity_poly.pdbx_strand_id
1 'polypeptide(L)'
;GITADQVTVKRSGYSGLLLTLAGSTDRILVEDFFSSDRPDGNFNPLQVVEFADGTRWTVEDLVAKALQATDGADTLTGTSGNDVLYGLAGNDVLNGQAGNDTLYGGEGNDTLNGGDGDDILAGGAGNDILRGGAGNDTYLFNRGDGQDTLRGDYQSKAETNTLKFGEGITADQVTVKRSGYSGLLLTLAGSTDRILVEDFFSSDRPDGNFNPLQVVEFADGTRWTVEDLVAKALQATDGADTLTGTSGNDVLYGLAGNDVLNGQAGNDTLYGGEGNDTLNGGDGDDILAGGAGNDILRGGAGNDTYLFNRGDGQDTLRGDYQ
;
A
#
# COMPACT_ATOMS: atom_id res chain seq x y z
N GLY A 1 -46.40 5.42 -20.61
CA GLY A 1 -45.21 4.70 -21.08
C GLY A 1 -44.22 4.64 -19.93
N ILE A 2 -43.25 3.72 -19.99
CA ILE A 2 -42.12 3.73 -19.05
C ILE A 2 -41.25 4.94 -19.38
N THR A 3 -40.89 5.73 -18.38
CA THR A 3 -39.97 6.86 -18.52
C THR A 3 -38.59 6.49 -17.97
N ALA A 4 -37.56 7.22 -18.41
CA ALA A 4 -36.17 6.92 -18.07
C ALA A 4 -35.87 6.95 -16.56
N ASP A 5 -36.53 7.86 -15.82
CA ASP A 5 -36.42 8.01 -14.36
C ASP A 5 -37.05 6.85 -13.57
N GLN A 6 -37.87 6.01 -14.22
CA GLN A 6 -38.47 4.83 -13.61
C GLN A 6 -37.57 3.60 -13.71
N VAL A 7 -36.48 3.65 -14.48
CA VAL A 7 -35.61 2.49 -14.74
C VAL A 7 -34.29 2.67 -14.00
N THR A 8 -33.92 1.68 -13.20
CA THR A 8 -32.58 1.59 -12.60
C THR A 8 -31.74 0.60 -13.39
N VAL A 9 -30.43 0.83 -13.41
CA VAL A 9 -29.46 0.01 -14.13
C VAL A 9 -28.38 -0.42 -13.15
N LYS A 10 -28.06 -1.71 -13.11
CA LYS A 10 -26.96 -2.25 -12.29
C LYS A 10 -26.21 -3.33 -13.04
N ARG A 11 -24.92 -3.47 -12.78
CA ARG A 11 -24.17 -4.68 -13.14
C ARG A 11 -24.71 -5.85 -12.31
N SER A 12 -24.83 -7.03 -12.92
CA SER A 12 -25.44 -8.21 -12.31
C SER A 12 -24.63 -9.46 -12.60
N GLY A 13 -24.08 -10.06 -11.54
CA GLY A 13 -23.14 -11.18 -11.67
C GLY A 13 -21.88 -10.75 -12.42
N TYR A 14 -21.21 -11.71 -13.06
CA TYR A 14 -19.94 -11.45 -13.74
C TYR A 14 -20.08 -10.60 -15.01
N SER A 15 -21.05 -10.90 -15.88
CA SER A 15 -21.15 -10.27 -17.20
C SER A 15 -22.50 -9.62 -17.50
N GLY A 16 -23.48 -9.66 -16.59
CA GLY A 16 -24.84 -9.19 -16.87
C GLY A 16 -25.06 -7.70 -16.61
N LEU A 17 -25.99 -7.11 -17.35
CA LEU A 17 -26.58 -5.80 -17.05
C LEU A 17 -28.06 -5.99 -16.70
N LEU A 18 -28.47 -5.52 -15.53
CA LEU A 18 -29.84 -5.63 -15.04
C LEU A 18 -30.52 -4.27 -15.10
N LEU A 19 -31.64 -4.19 -15.82
CA LEU A 19 -32.55 -3.07 -15.81
C LEU A 19 -33.78 -3.44 -14.99
N THR A 20 -34.16 -2.64 -14.00
CA THR A 20 -35.37 -2.88 -13.19
C THR A 20 -36.30 -1.67 -13.21
N LEU A 21 -37.61 -1.93 -13.19
CA LEU A 21 -38.63 -0.90 -13.16
C LEU A 21 -39.04 -0.59 -11.71
N ALA A 22 -38.85 0.65 -11.28
CA ALA A 22 -39.18 1.11 -9.94
C ALA A 22 -40.66 0.85 -9.60
N GLY A 23 -40.91 0.29 -8.41
CA GLY A 23 -42.27 -0.04 -7.95
C GLY A 23 -42.90 -1.28 -8.59
N SER A 24 -42.13 -2.06 -9.37
CA SER A 24 -42.56 -3.32 -9.99
C SER A 24 -41.54 -4.45 -9.71
N THR A 25 -41.96 -5.70 -9.96
CA THR A 25 -41.05 -6.86 -10.05
C THR A 25 -40.48 -7.05 -11.46
N ASP A 26 -40.89 -6.22 -12.42
CA ASP A 26 -40.46 -6.32 -13.81
C ASP A 26 -38.98 -5.95 -13.97
N ARG A 27 -38.26 -6.76 -14.74
CA ARG A 27 -36.83 -6.59 -14.99
C ARG A 27 -36.42 -7.16 -16.35
N ILE A 28 -35.32 -6.64 -16.88
CA ILE A 28 -34.60 -7.19 -18.03
C ILE A 28 -33.18 -7.48 -17.58
N LEU A 29 -32.75 -8.73 -17.73
CA LEU A 29 -31.35 -9.10 -17.62
C LEU A 29 -30.79 -9.22 -19.04
N VAL A 30 -29.76 -8.43 -19.32
CA VAL A 30 -28.96 -8.52 -20.53
C VAL A 30 -27.73 -9.34 -20.18
N GLU A 31 -27.74 -10.61 -20.57
CA GLU A 31 -26.58 -11.49 -20.38
C GLU A 31 -25.41 -11.03 -21.26
N ASP A 32 -24.19 -11.23 -20.78
CA ASP A 32 -22.94 -10.96 -21.50
C ASP A 32 -22.70 -9.50 -21.93
N PHE A 33 -23.48 -8.55 -21.39
CA PHE A 33 -23.24 -7.12 -21.59
C PHE A 33 -21.81 -6.72 -21.20
N PHE A 34 -21.30 -7.17 -20.05
CA PHE A 34 -19.94 -6.96 -19.57
C PHE A 34 -19.05 -8.20 -19.76
N SER A 35 -19.26 -8.98 -20.83
CA SER A 35 -18.39 -10.14 -21.09
C SER A 35 -16.92 -9.69 -21.20
N SER A 36 -16.05 -10.28 -20.37
CA SER A 36 -14.63 -9.88 -20.26
C SER A 36 -14.44 -8.38 -19.96
N ASP A 37 -15.39 -7.78 -19.24
CA ASP A 37 -15.37 -6.36 -18.89
C ASP A 37 -15.36 -5.43 -20.12
N ARG A 38 -15.87 -5.91 -21.26
CA ARG A 38 -15.92 -5.19 -22.53
C ARG A 38 -17.35 -4.92 -22.98
N PRO A 39 -17.98 -3.84 -22.49
CA PRO A 39 -19.33 -3.47 -22.91
C PRO A 39 -19.42 -3.04 -24.38
N ASP A 40 -18.30 -2.71 -25.01
CA ASP A 40 -18.17 -2.47 -26.46
C ASP A 40 -17.88 -3.76 -27.27
N GLY A 41 -17.78 -4.91 -26.59
CA GLY A 41 -17.40 -6.18 -27.17
C GLY A 41 -18.50 -6.84 -28.00
N ASN A 42 -18.10 -7.81 -28.82
CA ASN A 42 -18.98 -8.54 -29.73
C ASN A 42 -20.07 -9.40 -29.05
N PHE A 43 -19.95 -9.63 -27.74
CA PHE A 43 -20.90 -10.41 -26.97
C PHE A 43 -22.08 -9.57 -26.45
N ASN A 44 -21.93 -8.24 -26.37
CA ASN A 44 -22.99 -7.38 -25.88
C ASN A 44 -24.16 -7.32 -26.88
N PRO A 45 -25.36 -7.82 -26.52
CA PRO A 45 -26.51 -7.84 -27.40
C PRO A 45 -27.31 -6.51 -27.39
N LEU A 46 -26.99 -5.56 -26.49
CA LEU A 46 -27.73 -4.30 -26.30
C LEU A 46 -26.87 -3.07 -26.61
N GLN A 47 -27.25 -2.31 -27.63
CA GLN A 47 -26.52 -1.11 -28.06
C GLN A 47 -27.22 0.20 -27.70
N VAL A 48 -28.55 0.17 -27.56
CA VAL A 48 -29.35 1.35 -27.20
C VAL A 48 -30.64 0.96 -26.49
N VAL A 49 -31.01 1.72 -25.47
CA VAL A 49 -32.37 1.73 -24.91
C VAL A 49 -33.04 3.02 -25.36
N GLU A 50 -34.22 2.91 -25.97
CA GLU A 50 -35.00 4.06 -26.44
C GLU A 50 -36.36 4.09 -25.74
N PHE A 51 -36.67 5.24 -25.14
CA PHE A 51 -37.92 5.48 -24.43
C PHE A 51 -38.95 6.18 -25.34
N ALA A 52 -40.22 6.12 -24.96
CA ALA A 52 -41.32 6.65 -25.77
C ALA A 52 -41.28 8.18 -25.97
N ASP A 53 -40.56 8.90 -25.12
CA ASP A 53 -40.33 10.35 -25.22
C ASP A 53 -39.15 10.71 -26.14
N GLY A 54 -38.47 9.71 -26.72
CA GLY A 54 -37.29 9.86 -27.57
C GLY A 54 -35.97 9.91 -26.79
N THR A 55 -35.98 9.80 -25.46
CA THR A 55 -34.76 9.64 -24.66
C THR A 55 -34.05 8.36 -25.07
N ARG A 56 -32.72 8.42 -25.20
CA ARG A 56 -31.88 7.27 -25.58
C ARG A 56 -30.75 7.11 -24.58
N TRP A 57 -30.50 5.87 -24.16
CA TRP A 57 -29.30 5.47 -23.44
C TRP A 57 -28.44 4.61 -24.35
N THR A 58 -27.21 5.07 -24.60
CA THR A 58 -26.16 4.32 -25.29
C THR A 58 -25.54 3.28 -24.36
N VAL A 59 -24.65 2.45 -24.90
CA VAL A 59 -23.81 1.54 -24.07
C VAL A 59 -23.06 2.32 -22.98
N GLU A 60 -22.46 3.46 -23.34
CA GLU A 60 -21.75 4.33 -22.40
C GLU A 60 -22.66 4.83 -21.28
N ASP A 61 -23.87 5.29 -21.61
CA ASP A 61 -24.85 5.72 -20.61
C ASP A 61 -25.26 4.58 -19.68
N LEU A 62 -25.40 3.36 -20.20
CA LEU A 62 -25.75 2.18 -19.42
C LEU A 62 -24.63 1.76 -18.48
N VAL A 63 -23.37 1.81 -18.94
CA VAL A 63 -22.17 1.57 -18.11
C VAL A 63 -22.10 2.61 -17.00
N ALA A 64 -22.19 3.91 -17.36
CA ALA A 64 -22.12 5.00 -16.39
C ALA A 64 -23.20 4.88 -15.31
N LYS A 65 -24.40 4.40 -15.64
CA LYS A 65 -25.46 4.12 -14.66
C LYS A 65 -25.20 2.88 -13.83
N ALA A 66 -24.64 1.83 -14.43
CA ALA A 66 -24.31 0.59 -13.74
C ALA A 66 -23.18 0.76 -12.70
N LEU A 67 -22.33 1.77 -12.87
CA LEU A 67 -21.22 2.12 -11.99
C LEU A 67 -21.58 3.18 -10.93
N GLN A 68 -22.85 3.53 -10.75
CA GLN A 68 -23.27 4.46 -9.70
C GLN A 68 -23.40 3.73 -8.35
N ALA A 69 -22.59 4.14 -7.38
CA ALA A 69 -22.74 3.76 -5.98
C ALA A 69 -23.86 4.56 -5.28
N THR A 70 -24.06 4.23 -4.01
CA THR A 70 -24.99 4.81 -3.05
C THR A 70 -24.24 5.20 -1.77
N ASP A 71 -24.92 5.79 -0.79
CA ASP A 71 -24.31 6.08 0.53
C ASP A 71 -24.23 4.83 1.46
N GLY A 72 -24.29 3.63 0.90
CA GLY A 72 -24.18 2.38 1.64
C GLY A 72 -23.19 1.44 0.96
N ALA A 73 -22.88 0.32 1.63
CA ALA A 73 -21.90 -0.63 1.11
C ALA A 73 -22.25 -1.15 -0.30
N ASP A 74 -21.40 -0.83 -1.26
CA ASP A 74 -21.51 -1.16 -2.67
C ASP A 74 -20.36 -2.05 -3.14
N THR A 75 -20.56 -2.71 -4.28
CA THR A 75 -19.51 -3.42 -5.00
C THR A 75 -19.56 -2.96 -6.44
N LEU A 76 -18.54 -2.20 -6.84
CA LEU A 76 -18.39 -1.73 -8.20
C LEU A 76 -17.26 -2.49 -8.90
N THR A 77 -17.48 -2.72 -10.20
CA THR A 77 -16.50 -3.36 -11.06
C THR A 77 -16.50 -2.61 -12.38
N GLY A 78 -15.38 -1.94 -12.66
CA GLY A 78 -15.11 -1.24 -13.90
C GLY A 78 -15.11 -2.16 -15.12
N THR A 79 -14.78 -1.55 -16.24
CA THR A 79 -14.60 -2.18 -17.54
C THR A 79 -13.12 -2.52 -17.74
N SER A 80 -12.76 -2.98 -18.93
CA SER A 80 -11.35 -3.17 -19.33
C SER A 80 -10.74 -1.93 -20.00
N GLY A 81 -11.45 -0.80 -19.92
CA GLY A 81 -10.95 0.52 -20.30
C GLY A 81 -10.64 1.35 -19.07
N ASN A 82 -10.31 2.62 -19.27
CA ASN A 82 -10.02 3.51 -18.16
C ASN A 82 -11.33 3.98 -17.51
N ASP A 83 -11.52 3.62 -16.24
CA ASP A 83 -12.72 3.89 -15.47
C ASP A 83 -12.48 4.89 -14.34
N VAL A 84 -13.55 5.58 -13.95
CA VAL A 84 -13.57 6.40 -12.73
C VAL A 84 -14.68 5.88 -11.83
N LEU A 85 -14.31 5.34 -10.67
CA LEU A 85 -15.22 4.74 -9.71
C LEU A 85 -15.29 5.60 -8.44
N TYR A 86 -16.50 5.81 -7.94
CA TYR A 86 -16.77 6.52 -6.69
C TYR A 86 -17.60 5.60 -5.79
N GLY A 87 -17.08 5.23 -4.61
CA GLY A 87 -17.80 4.47 -3.59
C GLY A 87 -18.81 5.32 -2.81
N LEU A 88 -18.46 6.58 -2.56
CA LEU A 88 -19.24 7.57 -1.81
C LEU A 88 -19.14 7.38 -0.31
N ALA A 89 -20.15 6.83 0.34
CA ALA A 89 -20.14 6.54 1.76
C ALA A 89 -20.54 5.08 1.94
N GLY A 90 -20.00 4.40 2.94
CA GLY A 90 -20.24 2.98 3.11
C GLY A 90 -18.94 2.23 3.27
N ASN A 91 -18.99 0.91 3.22
CA ASN A 91 -17.77 0.11 3.17
C ASN A 91 -17.80 -0.58 1.81
N ASP A 92 -17.10 0.00 0.85
CA ASP A 92 -17.24 -0.31 -0.55
C ASP A 92 -16.13 -1.22 -1.05
N VAL A 93 -16.42 -1.95 -2.11
CA VAL A 93 -15.43 -2.72 -2.86
C VAL A 93 -15.39 -2.20 -4.28
N LEU A 94 -14.28 -1.55 -4.65
CA LEU A 94 -14.07 -0.99 -5.98
C LEU A 94 -13.01 -1.80 -6.72
N ASN A 95 -13.33 -2.27 -7.91
CA ASN A 95 -12.39 -3.00 -8.77
C ASN A 95 -12.30 -2.31 -10.12
N GLY A 96 -11.13 -1.76 -10.47
CA GLY A 96 -10.89 -1.10 -11.75
C GLY A 96 -10.92 -2.07 -12.92
N GLN A 97 -10.24 -3.21 -12.75
CA GLN A 97 -9.99 -4.28 -13.74
C GLN A 97 -8.76 -4.01 -14.59
N ALA A 98 -8.91 -3.58 -15.83
CA ALA A 98 -7.79 -3.32 -16.71
C ALA A 98 -7.98 -1.95 -17.34
N GLY A 99 -6.89 -1.24 -17.59
CA GLY A 99 -6.96 0.17 -17.94
C GLY A 99 -6.34 1.00 -16.84
N ASN A 100 -6.14 2.29 -17.12
CA ASN A 100 -5.61 3.22 -16.13
C ASN A 100 -6.79 3.85 -15.41
N ASP A 101 -7.11 3.33 -14.24
CA ASP A 101 -8.33 3.61 -13.51
C ASP A 101 -8.12 4.66 -12.42
N THR A 102 -9.20 5.29 -12.00
CA THR A 102 -9.22 6.20 -10.86
C THR A 102 -10.32 5.80 -9.89
N LEU A 103 -9.94 5.35 -8.70
CA LEU A 103 -10.83 4.82 -7.68
C LEU A 103 -10.84 5.75 -6.47
N TYR A 104 -12.03 6.21 -6.09
CA TYR A 104 -12.29 6.98 -4.88
C TYR A 104 -13.22 6.18 -3.97
N GLY A 105 -12.74 5.71 -2.83
CA GLY A 105 -13.56 5.00 -1.83
C GLY A 105 -14.59 5.95 -1.23
N GLY A 106 -14.12 6.96 -0.50
CA GLY A 106 -14.95 8.02 0.07
C GLY A 106 -14.97 7.93 1.58
N GLU A 107 -16.15 7.90 2.21
CA GLU A 107 -16.29 7.72 3.66
C GLU A 107 -16.54 6.25 4.01
N GLY A 108 -15.81 5.72 4.98
CA GLY A 108 -15.97 4.38 5.54
C GLY A 108 -14.78 3.49 5.20
N ASN A 109 -14.87 2.19 5.49
CA ASN A 109 -13.72 1.29 5.35
C ASN A 109 -13.82 0.53 4.04
N ASP A 110 -13.06 0.97 3.05
CA ASP A 110 -13.16 0.54 1.68
C ASP A 110 -12.05 -0.44 1.29
N THR A 111 -12.30 -1.19 0.22
CA THR A 111 -11.30 -2.04 -0.43
C THR A 111 -11.23 -1.66 -1.91
N LEU A 112 -10.10 -1.09 -2.31
CA LEU A 112 -9.85 -0.64 -3.67
C LEU A 112 -8.81 -1.55 -4.32
N ASN A 113 -9.12 -2.03 -5.52
CA ASN A 113 -8.24 -2.80 -6.37
C ASN A 113 -8.18 -2.16 -7.76
N GLY A 114 -7.05 -1.57 -8.13
CA GLY A 114 -6.86 -0.94 -9.44
C GLY A 114 -6.90 -2.01 -10.54
N GLY A 115 -5.93 -2.92 -10.52
CA GLY A 115 -5.87 -4.06 -11.42
C GLY A 115 -4.69 -3.94 -12.37
N ASP A 116 -4.90 -4.12 -13.67
CA ASP A 116 -3.85 -3.98 -14.68
C ASP A 116 -3.86 -2.55 -15.27
N GLY A 117 -2.82 -1.76 -15.03
CA GLY A 117 -2.71 -0.41 -15.57
C GLY A 117 -1.97 0.52 -14.61
N ASP A 118 -1.77 1.78 -15.02
CA ASP A 118 -1.26 2.78 -14.09
C ASP A 118 -2.46 3.44 -13.40
N ASP A 119 -2.76 3.02 -12.16
CA ASP A 119 -3.99 3.39 -11.46
C ASP A 119 -3.81 4.51 -10.43
N ILE A 120 -4.90 5.21 -10.10
CA ILE A 120 -4.97 6.20 -9.02
C ILE A 120 -5.99 5.74 -7.98
N LEU A 121 -5.54 5.52 -6.75
CA LEU A 121 -6.38 5.05 -5.65
C LEU A 121 -6.40 6.08 -4.52
N ALA A 122 -7.58 6.48 -4.09
CA ALA A 122 -7.80 7.28 -2.89
C ALA A 122 -8.82 6.56 -2.02
N GLY A 123 -8.40 6.05 -0.86
CA GLY A 123 -9.30 5.43 0.12
C GLY A 123 -10.33 6.43 0.61
N GLY A 124 -9.87 7.60 1.04
CA GLY A 124 -10.73 8.63 1.60
C GLY A 124 -10.70 8.53 3.12
N ALA A 125 -11.80 8.87 3.78
CA ALA A 125 -11.87 8.85 5.23
C ALA A 125 -12.27 7.47 5.74
N GLY A 126 -11.39 6.78 6.46
CA GLY A 126 -11.69 5.46 6.98
C GLY A 126 -10.46 4.67 7.35
N ASN A 127 -10.54 3.35 7.27
CA ASN A 127 -9.38 2.50 7.33
C ASN A 127 -9.44 1.60 6.10
N ASP A 128 -8.74 2.02 5.06
CA ASP A 128 -8.92 1.45 3.74
C ASP A 128 -7.83 0.43 3.39
N ILE A 129 -8.17 -0.48 2.48
CA ILE A 129 -7.22 -1.43 1.89
C ILE A 129 -7.06 -1.07 0.43
N LEU A 130 -5.87 -0.66 0.04
CA LEU A 130 -5.55 -0.22 -1.31
C LEU A 130 -4.57 -1.21 -1.96
N ARG A 131 -4.94 -1.75 -3.12
CA ARG A 131 -4.12 -2.59 -3.97
C ARG A 131 -4.08 -1.96 -5.35
N GLY A 132 -2.94 -1.38 -5.72
CA GLY A 132 -2.76 -0.79 -7.05
C GLY A 132 -2.89 -1.87 -8.13
N GLY A 133 -2.11 -2.94 -7.99
CA GLY A 133 -2.14 -4.05 -8.94
C GLY A 133 -0.86 -4.05 -9.75
N ALA A 134 -0.96 -4.30 -11.06
CA ALA A 134 0.16 -4.31 -11.97
C ALA A 134 0.27 -3.00 -12.75
N GLY A 135 1.41 -2.33 -12.66
CA GLY A 135 1.63 -1.03 -13.30
C GLY A 135 2.29 -0.04 -12.36
N ASN A 136 2.28 1.25 -12.70
CA ASN A 136 2.80 2.30 -11.82
C ASN A 136 1.65 3.07 -11.18
N ASP A 137 1.30 2.64 -9.99
CA ASP A 137 0.11 3.12 -9.29
C ASP A 137 0.41 4.32 -8.40
N THR A 138 -0.60 5.15 -8.19
CA THR A 138 -0.56 6.30 -7.29
C THR A 138 -1.61 6.17 -6.20
N TYR A 139 -1.15 6.05 -4.96
CA TYR A 139 -1.99 6.10 -3.77
C TYR A 139 -2.05 7.53 -3.25
N LEU A 140 -3.25 8.11 -3.12
CA LEU A 140 -3.45 9.45 -2.58
C LEU A 140 -3.79 9.36 -1.10
N PHE A 141 -3.15 10.21 -0.28
CA PHE A 141 -3.44 10.28 1.16
C PHE A 141 -3.43 11.72 1.68
N ASN A 142 -4.46 12.08 2.42
CA ASN A 142 -4.68 13.38 3.02
C ASN A 142 -4.83 13.26 4.55
N ARG A 143 -4.81 14.40 5.24
CA ARG A 143 -5.04 14.44 6.68
C ARG A 143 -6.53 14.20 6.93
N GLY A 144 -6.85 13.26 7.82
CA GLY A 144 -8.21 12.79 8.08
C GLY A 144 -8.61 11.53 7.30
N ASP A 145 -7.73 11.00 6.44
CA ASP A 145 -8.00 9.78 5.70
C ASP A 145 -7.98 8.53 6.61
N GLY A 146 -7.38 8.63 7.80
CA GLY A 146 -7.43 7.57 8.81
C GLY A 146 -6.28 6.56 8.69
N GLN A 147 -6.56 5.26 8.80
CA GLN A 147 -5.51 4.23 8.95
C GLN A 147 -5.53 3.23 7.81
N ASP A 148 -4.84 3.60 6.73
CA ASP A 148 -4.87 2.83 5.49
C ASP A 148 -3.77 1.79 5.41
N THR A 149 -4.03 0.78 4.60
CA THR A 149 -3.11 -0.31 4.31
C THR A 149 -2.86 -0.42 2.82
N LEU A 150 -1.61 -0.28 2.40
CA LEU A 150 -1.18 -0.59 1.04
C LEU A 150 -0.78 -2.07 0.97
N ARG A 151 -1.36 -2.81 0.04
CA ARG A 151 -1.07 -4.23 -0.19
C ARG A 151 -0.53 -4.45 -1.59
N GLY A 152 0.59 -5.14 -1.66
CA GLY A 152 1.16 -5.63 -2.91
C GLY A 152 0.71 -7.04 -3.25
N ASP A 153 0.87 -7.40 -4.51
CA ASP A 153 1.02 -8.78 -4.95
C ASP A 153 2.47 -9.00 -5.42
N TYR A 154 2.81 -10.26 -5.69
CA TYR A 154 4.05 -10.55 -6.38
C TYR A 154 4.02 -9.94 -7.79
N GLN A 155 4.95 -9.02 -8.06
CA GLN A 155 5.09 -8.41 -9.37
C GLN A 155 6.31 -8.94 -10.13
N SER A 156 6.07 -9.41 -11.35
CA SER A 156 7.12 -9.96 -12.21
C SER A 156 7.88 -8.89 -12.99
N LYS A 157 7.36 -7.67 -13.02
CA LYS A 157 7.95 -6.50 -13.68
C LYS A 157 8.29 -5.47 -12.61
N ALA A 158 9.31 -4.66 -12.89
CA ALA A 158 9.61 -3.54 -12.04
C ALA A 158 8.52 -2.47 -12.19
N GLU A 159 8.08 -1.94 -11.07
CA GLU A 159 7.04 -0.92 -10.95
C GLU A 159 7.60 0.28 -10.17
N THR A 160 6.96 1.43 -10.31
CA THR A 160 7.27 2.64 -9.56
C THR A 160 5.98 3.21 -8.97
N ASN A 161 5.49 2.53 -7.95
CA ASN A 161 4.30 2.93 -7.23
C ASN A 161 4.61 4.09 -6.29
N THR A 162 3.70 5.06 -6.25
CA THR A 162 3.88 6.32 -5.56
C THR A 162 2.79 6.52 -4.52
N LEU A 163 3.17 6.74 -3.26
CA LEU A 163 2.29 7.32 -2.25
C LEU A 163 2.44 8.85 -2.33
N LYS A 164 1.35 9.54 -2.63
CA LYS A 164 1.31 10.99 -2.77
C LYS A 164 0.52 11.61 -1.62
N PHE A 165 1.22 12.34 -0.77
CA PHE A 165 0.59 13.13 0.27
C PHE A 165 -0.03 14.41 -0.29
N GLY A 166 -1.26 14.71 0.12
CA GLY A 166 -1.97 15.93 -0.23
C GLY A 166 -1.38 17.20 0.36
N GLU A 167 -1.96 18.34 -0.02
CA GLU A 167 -1.53 19.65 0.49
C GLU A 167 -1.61 19.73 2.03
N GLY A 168 -0.65 20.42 2.65
CA GLY A 168 -0.62 20.63 4.11
C GLY A 168 0.01 19.48 4.91
N ILE A 169 0.40 18.38 4.27
CA ILE A 169 1.30 17.37 4.83
C ILE A 169 2.72 17.65 4.32
N THR A 170 3.63 17.94 5.24
CA THR A 170 5.04 18.19 4.94
C THR A 170 5.92 17.04 5.41
N ALA A 171 7.08 16.89 4.80
CA ALA A 171 8.01 15.79 5.07
C ALA A 171 8.43 15.67 6.54
N ASP A 172 8.55 16.79 7.26
CA ASP A 172 8.88 16.84 8.70
C ASP A 172 7.74 16.38 9.62
N GLN A 173 6.50 16.29 9.12
CA GLN A 173 5.36 15.79 9.87
C GLN A 173 5.21 14.27 9.80
N VAL A 174 5.92 13.60 8.89
CA VAL A 174 5.78 12.16 8.66
C VAL A 174 6.95 11.43 9.29
N THR A 175 6.66 10.53 10.23
CA THR A 175 7.65 9.60 10.77
C THR A 175 7.50 8.24 10.11
N VAL A 176 8.63 7.59 9.84
CA VAL A 176 8.69 6.29 9.17
C VAL A 176 9.34 5.29 10.11
N LYS A 177 8.72 4.13 10.31
CA LYS A 177 9.27 3.03 11.13
C LYS A 177 9.01 1.69 10.46
N ARG A 178 9.91 0.73 10.65
CA ARG A 178 9.61 -0.67 10.38
C ARG A 178 8.51 -1.14 11.35
N SER A 179 7.59 -1.97 10.88
CA SER A 179 6.42 -2.43 11.63
C SER A 179 6.19 -3.93 11.43
N GLY A 180 6.07 -4.66 12.54
CA GLY A 180 5.98 -6.12 12.50
C GLY A 180 7.22 -6.74 11.85
N TYR A 181 7.02 -7.82 11.09
CA TYR A 181 8.11 -8.53 10.42
C TYR A 181 8.55 -7.84 9.13
N SER A 182 7.59 -7.50 8.25
CA SER A 182 7.85 -7.03 6.88
C SER A 182 7.23 -5.66 6.56
N GLY A 183 6.53 -5.01 7.49
CA GLY A 183 5.80 -3.78 7.20
C GLY A 183 6.64 -2.51 7.31
N LEU A 184 6.26 -1.47 6.57
CA LEU A 184 6.69 -0.08 6.78
C LEU A 184 5.49 0.73 7.26
N LEU A 185 5.62 1.45 8.36
CA LEU A 185 4.57 2.30 8.91
C LEU A 185 4.98 3.77 8.78
N LEU A 186 4.15 4.54 8.09
CA LEU A 186 4.22 5.99 8.04
C LEU A 186 3.13 6.55 8.97
N THR A 187 3.49 7.43 9.91
CA THR A 187 2.51 8.08 10.80
C THR A 187 2.61 9.59 10.71
N LEU A 188 1.46 10.26 10.72
CA LEU A 188 1.38 11.72 10.63
C LEU A 188 1.33 12.36 12.04
N ALA A 189 2.26 13.28 12.30
CA ALA A 189 2.29 14.01 13.55
C ALA A 189 1.01 14.85 13.74
N GLY A 190 0.47 14.83 14.97
CA GLY A 190 -0.71 15.60 15.33
C GLY A 190 -2.05 15.03 14.83
N SER A 191 -2.07 13.81 14.28
CA SER A 191 -3.30 13.07 14.00
C SER A 191 -3.14 11.58 14.32
N THR A 192 -4.23 10.81 14.14
CA THR A 192 -4.20 9.34 14.19
C THR A 192 -3.95 8.72 12.81
N ASP A 193 -3.70 9.56 11.80
CA ASP A 193 -3.58 9.13 10.42
C ASP A 193 -2.27 8.36 10.22
N ARG A 194 -2.34 7.22 9.54
CA ARG A 194 -1.18 6.39 9.26
C ARG A 194 -1.40 5.54 8.03
N ILE A 195 -0.29 5.12 7.44
CA ILE A 195 -0.28 4.19 6.32
C ILE A 195 0.63 3.03 6.68
N LEU A 196 0.07 1.82 6.69
CA LEU A 196 0.82 0.59 6.75
C LEU A 196 1.07 0.09 5.34
N VAL A 197 2.32 0.00 4.94
CA VAL A 197 2.75 -0.66 3.72
C VAL A 197 3.10 -2.10 4.08
N GLU A 198 2.22 -3.04 3.75
CA GLU A 198 2.48 -4.46 3.99
C GLU A 198 3.60 -4.95 3.07
N ASP A 199 4.41 -5.86 3.59
CA ASP A 199 5.46 -6.55 2.83
C ASP A 199 6.54 -5.68 2.18
N PHE A 200 6.65 -4.41 2.60
CA PHE A 200 7.74 -3.52 2.21
C PHE A 200 9.12 -4.17 2.43
N PHE A 201 9.36 -4.76 3.60
CA PHE A 201 10.57 -5.50 3.95
C PHE A 201 10.38 -7.02 3.84
N SER A 202 9.57 -7.51 2.89
CA SER A 202 9.40 -8.95 2.68
C SER A 202 10.75 -9.62 2.38
N SER A 203 11.09 -10.66 3.16
CA SER A 203 12.43 -11.27 3.15
C SER A 203 13.57 -10.28 3.33
N ASP A 204 13.34 -9.20 4.08
CA ASP A 204 14.30 -8.11 4.34
C ASP A 204 14.74 -7.37 3.06
N ARG A 205 13.95 -7.48 1.97
CA ARG A 205 14.26 -6.91 0.66
C ARG A 205 13.30 -5.78 0.30
N PRO A 206 13.64 -4.52 0.64
CA PRO A 206 12.82 -3.36 0.30
C PRO A 206 12.74 -3.06 -1.20
N ASP A 207 13.61 -3.67 -2.01
CA ASP A 207 13.55 -3.65 -3.48
C ASP A 207 12.84 -4.88 -4.07
N GLY A 208 12.22 -5.70 -3.22
CA GLY A 208 11.61 -6.97 -3.61
C GLY A 208 10.29 -6.81 -4.35
N ASN A 209 9.93 -7.88 -5.08
CA ASN A 209 8.73 -7.95 -5.93
C ASN A 209 7.39 -7.91 -5.16
N PHE A 210 7.41 -7.93 -3.83
CA PHE A 210 6.22 -7.83 -2.99
C PHE A 210 6.00 -6.41 -2.45
N ASN A 211 7.00 -5.52 -2.57
CA ASN A 211 6.91 -4.17 -2.04
C ASN A 211 5.93 -3.34 -2.91
N PRO A 212 4.78 -2.87 -2.37
CA PRO A 212 3.82 -2.10 -3.13
C PRO A 212 4.18 -0.60 -3.26
N LEU A 213 5.30 -0.14 -2.70
CA LEU A 213 5.64 1.29 -2.64
C LEU A 213 7.12 1.57 -2.95
N GLN A 214 7.38 2.35 -4.00
CA GLN A 214 8.75 2.74 -4.38
C GLN A 214 9.07 4.20 -4.08
N VAL A 215 8.06 5.07 -4.04
CA VAL A 215 8.25 6.52 -3.87
C VAL A 215 7.19 7.11 -2.95
N VAL A 216 7.60 7.98 -2.04
CA VAL A 216 6.70 8.94 -1.39
C VAL A 216 6.91 10.32 -1.99
N GLU A 217 5.85 10.99 -2.39
CA GLU A 217 5.86 12.34 -2.95
C GLU A 217 5.03 13.31 -2.09
N PHE A 218 5.57 14.49 -1.84
CA PHE A 218 4.90 15.59 -1.13
C PHE A 218 4.53 16.73 -2.08
N ALA A 219 3.61 17.59 -1.66
CA ALA A 219 3.11 18.71 -2.47
C ALA A 219 4.19 19.73 -2.88
N ASP A 220 5.29 19.85 -2.12
CA ASP A 220 6.42 20.73 -2.46
C ASP A 220 7.41 20.12 -3.48
N GLY A 221 7.14 18.90 -3.94
CA GLY A 221 7.99 18.14 -4.85
C GLY A 221 9.11 17.36 -4.16
N THR A 222 9.20 17.38 -2.82
CA THR A 222 10.06 16.46 -2.07
C THR A 222 9.66 15.03 -2.36
N ARG A 223 10.65 14.18 -2.64
CA ARG A 223 10.46 12.75 -2.89
C ARG A 223 11.36 11.94 -1.97
N TRP A 224 10.80 10.89 -1.36
CA TRP A 224 11.58 9.85 -0.67
C TRP A 224 11.56 8.60 -1.53
N THR A 225 12.75 8.12 -1.85
CA THR A 225 12.96 6.82 -2.50
C THR A 225 12.85 5.67 -1.49
N VAL A 226 12.86 4.43 -1.98
CA VAL A 226 13.00 3.25 -1.12
C VAL A 226 14.21 3.39 -0.17
N GLU A 227 15.35 3.86 -0.67
CA GLU A 227 16.56 4.08 0.14
C GLU A 227 16.30 5.10 1.26
N ASP A 228 15.64 6.22 0.96
CA ASP A 228 15.28 7.22 1.97
C ASP A 228 14.31 6.67 3.01
N LEU A 229 13.33 5.85 2.60
CA LEU A 229 12.35 5.22 3.48
C LEU A 229 13.01 4.23 4.43
N VAL A 230 13.92 3.39 3.91
CA VAL A 230 14.73 2.45 4.71
C VAL A 230 15.61 3.23 5.69
N ALA A 231 16.34 4.24 5.23
CA ALA A 231 17.21 5.06 6.08
C ALA A 231 16.44 5.74 7.21
N LYS A 232 15.19 6.14 6.99
CA LYS A 232 14.32 6.69 8.05
C LYS A 232 13.79 5.61 8.99
N ALA A 233 13.41 4.45 8.46
CA ALA A 233 12.89 3.33 9.25
C ALA A 233 13.94 2.75 10.22
N LEU A 234 15.23 2.91 9.91
CA LEU A 234 16.37 2.43 10.70
C LEU A 234 16.96 3.48 11.64
N GLN A 235 16.28 4.61 11.87
CA GLN A 235 16.76 5.62 12.82
C GLN A 235 16.37 5.23 14.26
N ALA A 236 17.38 5.05 15.12
CA ALA A 236 17.19 4.92 16.56
C ALA A 236 16.94 6.28 17.24
N THR A 237 16.64 6.21 18.53
CA THR A 237 16.48 7.31 19.48
C THR A 237 17.49 7.17 20.63
N ASP A 238 17.49 8.09 21.59
CA ASP A 238 18.29 7.93 22.82
C ASP A 238 17.63 7.00 23.86
N GLY A 239 16.64 6.21 23.44
CA GLY A 239 15.93 5.23 24.26
C GLY A 239 16.23 3.81 23.78
N ALA A 240 15.71 2.80 24.48
CA ALA A 240 15.86 1.42 24.05
C ALA A 240 15.08 1.15 22.74
N ASP A 241 15.81 0.84 21.67
CA ASP A 241 15.30 0.60 20.33
C ASP A 241 15.54 -0.84 19.86
N THR A 242 14.79 -1.24 18.83
CA THR A 242 15.01 -2.51 18.11
C THR A 242 15.06 -2.20 16.63
N LEU A 243 16.24 -2.34 16.04
CA LEU A 243 16.48 -2.12 14.63
C LEU A 243 16.80 -3.45 13.95
N THR A 244 16.25 -3.61 12.75
CA THR A 244 16.53 -4.75 11.88
C THR A 244 16.83 -4.22 10.48
N GLY A 245 18.05 -4.47 10.02
CA GLY A 245 18.54 -4.16 8.68
C GLY A 245 17.78 -4.91 7.58
N THR A 246 18.32 -4.78 6.39
CA THR A 246 17.85 -5.38 5.15
C THR A 246 18.66 -6.64 4.85
N SER A 247 18.42 -7.29 3.70
CA SER A 247 19.30 -8.36 3.22
C SER A 247 20.54 -7.82 2.48
N GLY A 248 20.82 -6.51 2.60
CA GLY A 248 21.96 -5.83 2.00
C GLY A 248 23.00 -5.46 3.06
N ASN A 249 24.01 -4.68 2.68
CA ASN A 249 25.02 -4.23 3.63
C ASN A 249 24.49 -2.99 4.37
N ASP A 250 24.17 -3.14 5.63
CA ASP A 250 23.54 -2.11 6.45
C ASP A 250 24.52 -1.45 7.43
N VAL A 251 24.21 -0.21 7.80
CA VAL A 251 24.89 0.48 8.90
C VAL A 251 23.86 0.90 9.93
N LEU A 252 23.92 0.29 11.11
CA LEU A 252 22.97 0.52 12.20
C LEU A 252 23.65 1.23 13.37
N TYR A 253 22.93 2.20 13.96
CA TYR A 253 23.36 2.95 15.14
C TYR A 253 22.25 2.86 16.20
N GLY A 254 22.54 2.30 17.38
CA GLY A 254 21.63 2.25 18.53
C GLY A 254 21.53 3.59 19.28
N LEU A 255 22.62 4.36 19.29
CA LEU A 255 22.76 5.65 19.98
C LEU A 255 22.91 5.48 21.49
N ALA A 256 21.90 5.87 22.28
CA ALA A 256 21.91 5.67 23.72
C ALA A 256 20.69 4.84 24.06
N GLY A 257 20.76 3.94 25.02
CA GLY A 257 19.65 3.03 25.26
C GLY A 257 20.13 1.68 25.70
N ASN A 258 19.26 0.68 25.65
CA ASN A 258 19.72 -0.72 25.66
C ASN A 258 19.10 -1.32 24.41
N ASP A 259 19.86 -1.33 23.33
CA ASP A 259 19.34 -1.50 21.98
C ASP A 259 19.49 -2.94 21.50
N VAL A 260 18.64 -3.32 20.55
CA VAL A 260 18.76 -4.58 19.82
C VAL A 260 18.96 -4.26 18.34
N LEU A 261 20.14 -4.56 17.82
CA LEU A 261 20.49 -4.34 16.42
C LEU A 261 20.68 -5.68 15.71
N ASN A 262 19.95 -5.90 14.62
CA ASN A 262 20.06 -7.10 13.79
C ASN A 262 20.43 -6.70 12.36
N GLY A 263 21.61 -7.09 11.88
CA GLY A 263 22.08 -6.81 10.52
C GLY A 263 21.27 -7.57 9.46
N GLN A 264 21.04 -8.86 9.71
CA GLN A 264 20.40 -9.85 8.83
C GLN A 264 21.39 -10.48 7.86
N ALA A 265 21.31 -10.19 6.57
CA ALA A 265 22.20 -10.77 5.58
C ALA A 265 22.93 -9.63 4.88
N GLY A 266 24.19 -9.81 4.55
CA GLY A 266 25.03 -8.72 4.05
C GLY A 266 26.22 -8.51 4.98
N ASN A 267 27.18 -7.71 4.53
CA ASN A 267 28.31 -7.33 5.38
C ASN A 267 27.94 -6.07 6.15
N ASP A 268 27.51 -6.24 7.38
CA ASP A 268 26.87 -5.18 8.15
C ASP A 268 27.84 -4.46 9.08
N THR A 269 27.50 -3.23 9.45
CA THR A 269 28.22 -2.46 10.48
C THR A 269 27.26 -2.00 11.56
N LEU A 270 27.42 -2.53 12.77
CA LEU A 270 26.52 -2.29 13.89
C LEU A 270 27.25 -1.54 15.01
N TYR A 271 26.70 -0.41 15.43
CA TYR A 271 27.18 0.38 16.55
C TYR A 271 26.09 0.46 17.63
N GLY A 272 26.28 -0.16 18.78
CA GLY A 272 25.34 -0.10 19.91
C GLY A 272 25.27 1.32 20.46
N GLY A 273 26.37 1.79 21.03
CA GLY A 273 26.50 3.17 21.51
C GLY A 273 26.61 3.21 23.03
N GLU A 274 25.79 4.01 23.73
CA GLU A 274 25.76 4.03 25.19
C GLU A 274 24.68 3.10 25.74
N GLY A 275 25.04 2.28 26.71
CA GLY A 275 24.16 1.37 27.44
C GLY A 275 24.42 -0.09 27.07
N ASN A 276 23.57 -1.01 27.53
CA ASN A 276 23.83 -2.45 27.37
C ASN A 276 23.08 -3.00 26.16
N ASP A 277 23.79 -3.16 25.06
CA ASP A 277 23.21 -3.45 23.76
C ASP A 277 23.33 -4.92 23.39
N THR A 278 22.48 -5.37 22.47
CA THR A 278 22.55 -6.68 21.83
C THR A 278 22.68 -6.51 20.33
N LEU A 279 23.83 -6.88 19.78
CA LEU A 279 24.14 -6.78 18.36
C LEU A 279 24.24 -8.19 17.76
N ASN A 280 23.48 -8.42 16.68
CA ASN A 280 23.53 -9.64 15.87
C ASN A 280 23.85 -9.23 14.42
N GLY A 281 25.02 -9.61 13.90
CA GLY A 281 25.42 -9.34 12.51
C GLY A 281 24.56 -10.15 11.54
N GLY A 282 24.65 -11.47 11.61
CA GLY A 282 23.85 -12.40 10.82
C GLY A 282 24.71 -13.13 9.78
N ASP A 283 24.26 -13.17 8.54
CA ASP A 283 24.98 -13.80 7.43
C ASP A 283 25.86 -12.75 6.70
N GLY A 284 27.18 -12.89 6.75
CA GLY A 284 28.11 -11.99 6.07
C GLY A 284 29.37 -11.74 6.88
N ASP A 285 30.28 -10.94 6.34
CA ASP A 285 31.47 -10.50 7.06
C ASP A 285 31.14 -9.17 7.79
N ASP A 286 30.80 -9.26 9.08
CA ASP A 286 30.24 -8.12 9.82
C ASP A 286 31.27 -7.33 10.66
N ILE A 287 30.92 -6.09 11.01
CA ILE A 287 31.64 -5.24 11.95
C ILE A 287 30.71 -4.85 13.10
N LEU A 288 31.03 -5.28 14.32
CA LEU A 288 30.22 -4.98 15.51
C LEU A 288 31.03 -4.18 16.53
N ALA A 289 30.45 -3.08 17.01
CA ALA A 289 30.96 -2.25 18.09
C ALA A 289 29.87 -2.06 19.14
N GLY A 290 30.02 -2.66 20.31
CA GLY A 290 29.06 -2.51 21.41
C GLY A 290 28.96 -1.06 21.87
N GLY A 291 30.12 -0.43 22.10
CA GLY A 291 30.15 0.92 22.63
C GLY A 291 30.33 0.87 24.14
N ALA A 292 29.83 1.85 24.89
CA ALA A 292 29.97 1.93 26.33
C ALA A 292 28.85 1.18 27.04
N GLY A 293 29.15 0.07 27.71
CA GLY A 293 28.15 -0.69 28.44
C GLY A 293 28.61 -2.09 28.79
N ASN A 294 27.69 -3.02 28.89
CA ASN A 294 28.02 -4.44 28.95
C ASN A 294 27.23 -5.15 27.87
N ASP A 295 27.85 -5.25 26.70
CA ASP A 295 27.13 -5.58 25.48
C ASP A 295 27.17 -7.08 25.18
N ILE A 296 26.23 -7.53 24.35
CA ILE A 296 26.20 -8.89 23.80
C ILE A 296 26.36 -8.79 22.29
N LEU A 297 27.48 -9.30 21.77
CA LEU A 297 27.77 -9.27 20.34
C LEU A 297 27.78 -10.69 19.79
N ARG A 298 27.07 -10.88 18.67
CA ARG A 298 27.05 -12.08 17.84
C ARG A 298 27.33 -11.66 16.41
N GLY A 299 28.46 -12.06 15.85
CA GLY A 299 28.78 -11.80 14.45
C GLY A 299 27.86 -12.63 13.57
N GLY A 300 28.15 -13.93 13.45
CA GLY A 300 27.20 -14.89 12.90
C GLY A 300 27.89 -15.81 11.92
N ALA A 301 27.33 -15.98 10.74
CA ALA A 301 27.93 -16.74 9.66
C ALA A 301 28.84 -15.84 8.80
N GLY A 302 30.16 -15.97 8.97
CA GLY A 302 31.13 -15.25 8.15
C GLY A 302 32.39 -14.92 8.94
N ASN A 303 33.18 -13.97 8.43
CA ASN A 303 34.39 -13.49 9.10
C ASN A 303 34.12 -12.15 9.79
N ASP A 304 33.70 -12.23 11.03
CA ASP A 304 33.26 -11.05 11.78
C ASP A 304 34.41 -10.32 12.48
N THR A 305 34.27 -9.01 12.59
CA THR A 305 35.18 -8.11 13.30
C THR A 305 34.47 -7.46 14.47
N TYR A 306 35.04 -7.59 15.67
CA TYR A 306 34.53 -6.98 16.90
C TYR A 306 35.45 -5.83 17.31
N LEU A 307 34.92 -4.61 17.39
CA LEU A 307 35.65 -3.41 17.78
C LEU A 307 35.50 -3.19 19.29
N PHE A 308 36.63 -3.04 19.99
CA PHE A 308 36.66 -2.82 21.44
C PHE A 308 37.71 -1.75 21.80
N ASN A 309 37.27 -0.73 22.54
CA ASN A 309 38.05 0.43 22.94
C ASN A 309 38.10 0.58 24.47
N ARG A 310 38.94 1.51 24.94
CA ARG A 310 38.96 1.87 26.37
C ARG A 310 37.69 2.64 26.70
N GLY A 311 36.87 2.07 27.59
CA GLY A 311 35.63 2.69 28.04
C GLY A 311 34.40 1.84 27.71
N ASP A 312 34.58 0.82 26.86
CA ASP A 312 33.48 0.03 26.30
C ASP A 312 32.81 -0.89 27.33
N GLY A 313 33.51 -1.21 28.43
CA GLY A 313 32.92 -1.89 29.59
C GLY A 313 33.14 -3.41 29.56
N GLN A 314 32.13 -4.21 29.91
CA GLN A 314 32.26 -5.68 30.07
C GLN A 314 31.43 -6.43 29.03
N ASP A 315 31.95 -6.53 27.82
CA ASP A 315 31.22 -7.14 26.70
C ASP A 315 31.37 -8.65 26.66
N THR A 316 30.33 -9.29 26.11
CA THR A 316 30.25 -10.73 25.91
C THR A 316 30.08 -11.04 24.43
N LEU A 317 31.08 -11.71 23.85
CA LEU A 317 30.97 -12.30 22.52
C LEU A 317 30.31 -13.68 22.63
N ARG A 318 29.28 -13.94 21.84
CA ARG A 318 28.63 -15.26 21.75
C ARG A 318 28.78 -15.80 20.33
N GLY A 319 29.28 -17.02 20.21
CA GLY A 319 29.22 -17.76 18.95
C GLY A 319 27.86 -18.43 18.79
N ASP A 320 27.48 -18.70 17.55
CA ASP A 320 26.28 -19.47 17.25
C ASP A 320 26.54 -20.99 17.36
N TYR A 321 25.48 -21.74 17.66
CA TYR A 321 25.50 -23.19 17.50
C TYR A 321 25.50 -23.50 16.01
N GLN A 322 26.66 -23.94 15.49
CA GLN A 322 26.78 -24.49 14.15
C GLN A 322 26.09 -25.85 14.01
#